data_AF-A0A671US09-F1
#
_entry.id   AF-A0A671US09-F1
#
_cell.length_a   1.000
_cell.length_b   1.000
_cell.length_c   1.000
_cell.angle_alpha   90.00
_cell.angle_beta   90.00
_cell.angle_gamma   90.00
#
_symmetry.space_group_name_H-M   'P 1'
#
loop_
_entity.id
_entity.type
_entity.pdbx_description
1 polymer ?
#
loop_
_entity_poly.entity_id
_entity_poly.type
_entity_poly.pdbx_seq_one_letter_code
_entity_poly.pdbx_strand_id
1 'polypeptide(L)'
;MTLLMLCCCALSFSAGTTRRRGSCRGGLWLRQNQTSTSGHTEVGRCFLVFTFTAADTIYLKFSLLFFLLVWVSEIMLQQTQVATVIDYYNKWMKRWPTVQDLAAATLEEVNQMWAGLGYYSRGKRLHEGAQKVVSELRGQMPRTVNSLLKQLPGVGRYTAGAIGSIALGQVTGAVDGNLIRVLCRLRAIGADSTSPAVTEALWSLANTLVDPERPGDFNQAMMELGARVCTPKGPLCSQCPVQSHCHSHRKVHVKQEANSRKLLGKLDKKPSVLPDIEDCMNSGTCPLCPSEPWDDELGVQNFPRKPAKKPPRVERTLTCVVIRAGEEGEDEYLLTQRLNKGLLAGMWEFPSLLQEEKSSEMKQKKALCAEISKKLGTRLTDSLLQHVGEVVHIFSHIHQTYVVHSVRLKDGDSQTQTENAQWLSKSALQGAAVSTGVKKIVKLCDSVHGQKDETTKASTSEYLFLKMYLTLKMTVPTADSACIIHVCCSRSGWKKTKDRWRQESSDL
;
A
#
# COMPACT_ATOMS: atom_id res chain seq x y z
N MET A 1 -0.43 -10.64 10.06
CA MET A 1 -0.51 -10.61 11.54
C MET A 1 -0.15 -11.96 12.14
N THR A 2 -0.62 -13.09 11.63
CA THR A 2 -0.23 -14.42 12.14
C THR A 2 1.28 -14.75 12.00
N LEU A 3 1.96 -14.28 10.94
CA LEU A 3 3.42 -14.45 10.80
C LEU A 3 4.24 -13.54 11.74
N LEU A 4 3.77 -12.31 12.02
CA LEU A 4 4.41 -11.44 13.01
C LEU A 4 4.15 -11.98 14.43
N MET A 5 2.98 -12.55 14.71
CA MET A 5 2.68 -13.20 16.00
C MET A 5 3.58 -14.42 16.26
N LEU A 6 3.86 -15.24 15.24
CA LEU A 6 4.75 -16.40 15.38
C LEU A 6 6.21 -15.97 15.63
N CYS A 7 6.67 -14.90 14.98
CA CYS A 7 8.00 -14.34 15.26
C CYS A 7 8.08 -13.66 16.64
N CYS A 8 7.07 -12.87 17.02
CA CYS A 8 7.04 -12.16 18.32
C CYS A 8 6.86 -13.12 19.52
N CYS A 9 6.02 -14.15 19.44
CA CYS A 9 5.86 -15.12 20.54
C CYS A 9 7.12 -15.95 20.76
N ALA A 10 7.82 -16.36 19.70
CA ALA A 10 9.06 -17.13 19.83
C ALA A 10 10.20 -16.29 20.44
N LEU A 11 10.24 -14.98 20.19
CA LEU A 11 11.30 -14.08 20.66
C LEU A 11 11.06 -13.58 22.10
N SER A 12 9.81 -13.29 22.49
CA SER A 12 9.48 -12.90 23.87
C SER A 12 9.70 -14.03 24.88
N PHE A 13 9.50 -15.30 24.45
CA PHE A 13 9.74 -16.46 25.33
C PHE A 13 11.23 -16.65 25.65
N SER A 14 12.12 -16.35 24.69
CA SER A 14 13.58 -16.45 24.88
C SER A 14 14.13 -15.37 25.83
N ALA A 15 13.55 -14.16 25.81
CA ALA A 15 13.95 -13.08 26.70
C ALA A 15 13.48 -13.26 28.16
N GLY A 16 12.35 -13.94 28.37
CA GLY A 16 11.76 -14.15 29.71
C GLY A 16 12.48 -15.21 30.56
N THR A 17 13.24 -16.13 29.95
CA THR A 17 13.90 -17.25 30.66
C THR A 17 15.25 -16.92 31.30
N THR A 18 15.76 -15.70 31.16
CA THR A 18 17.08 -15.28 31.70
C THR A 18 17.02 -14.29 32.87
N ARG A 19 16.05 -14.43 33.77
CA ARG A 19 16.08 -13.75 35.09
C ARG A 19 16.59 -14.71 36.17
N ARG A 20 17.92 -14.85 36.28
CA ARG A 20 18.54 -15.54 37.43
C ARG A 20 18.40 -14.68 38.69
N ARG A 21 17.87 -15.29 39.75
CA ARG A 21 17.95 -14.83 41.14
C ARG A 21 19.42 -14.64 41.53
N GLY A 22 19.78 -13.44 41.96
CA GLY A 22 21.07 -13.12 42.57
C GLY A 22 20.86 -12.12 43.70
N SER A 23 20.99 -12.60 44.93
CA SER A 23 20.93 -11.81 46.16
C SER A 23 22.21 -10.99 46.30
N CYS A 24 22.11 -9.67 46.47
CA CYS A 24 23.22 -8.84 46.93
C CYS A 24 22.97 -8.42 48.38
N ARG A 25 23.65 -9.09 49.31
CA ARG A 25 23.99 -8.56 50.65
C ARG A 25 25.39 -7.95 50.60
N GLY A 26 25.59 -6.87 51.35
CA GLY A 26 26.89 -6.24 51.64
C GLY A 26 26.82 -4.74 51.31
N GLY A 27 26.79 -3.79 52.25
CA GLY A 27 27.43 -3.75 53.57
C GLY A 27 28.60 -2.78 53.47
N LEU A 28 28.32 -1.49 53.65
CA LEU A 28 29.28 -0.38 53.57
C LEU A 28 30.12 -0.36 54.86
N TRP A 29 31.44 -0.51 54.76
CA TRP A 29 32.38 -0.14 55.84
C TRP A 29 33.37 0.89 55.32
N LEU A 30 33.26 2.10 55.85
CA LEU A 30 34.26 3.16 55.75
C LEU A 30 35.42 2.85 56.70
N ARG A 31 36.64 2.83 56.19
CA ARG A 31 37.84 3.08 57.00
C ARG A 31 38.85 3.91 56.21
N GLN A 32 39.06 5.12 56.68
CA GLN A 32 40.17 5.99 56.30
C GLN A 32 41.50 5.33 56.70
N ASN A 33 42.52 5.47 55.85
CA ASN A 33 43.82 5.89 56.37
C ASN A 33 44.64 6.62 55.29
N GLN A 34 45.24 7.70 55.78
CA GLN A 34 45.87 8.81 55.06
C GLN A 34 47.31 8.50 54.60
N THR A 35 47.59 8.99 53.38
CA THR A 35 48.76 9.74 52.87
C THR A 35 50.21 9.39 53.29
N SER A 36 51.08 9.27 52.26
CA SER A 36 52.38 9.97 52.23
C SER A 36 52.77 10.37 50.79
N THR A 37 52.63 11.67 50.51
CA THR A 37 53.43 12.58 49.65
C THR A 37 54.41 12.03 48.61
N SER A 38 54.16 12.34 47.33
CA SER A 38 55.07 13.16 46.47
C SER A 38 54.53 13.32 45.04
N GLY A 39 54.53 14.55 44.52
CA GLY A 39 54.81 14.81 43.09
C GLY A 39 53.63 15.12 42.17
N HIS A 40 53.45 16.43 41.92
CA HIS A 40 52.97 17.07 40.69
C HIS A 40 51.57 16.74 40.12
N THR A 41 50.77 17.81 40.08
CA THR A 41 49.50 17.97 39.37
C THR A 41 49.62 17.71 37.86
N GLU A 42 49.01 16.63 37.39
CA GLU A 42 48.43 16.54 36.04
C GLU A 42 46.90 16.49 36.15
N VAL A 43 46.24 17.38 35.42
CA VAL A 43 44.77 17.43 35.32
C VAL A 43 44.33 16.30 34.37
N GLY A 44 44.15 15.10 34.93
CA GLY A 44 43.66 13.93 34.21
C GLY A 44 42.13 13.87 34.19
N ARG A 45 41.53 14.09 33.01
CA ARG A 45 40.11 13.83 32.72
C ARG A 45 39.73 12.39 33.11
N CYS A 46 38.80 12.22 34.05
CA CYS A 46 38.12 10.95 34.28
C CYS A 46 37.29 10.58 33.02
N PHE A 47 37.86 9.75 32.15
CA PHE A 47 37.09 8.99 31.17
C PHE A 47 36.39 7.84 31.88
N LEU A 48 35.08 7.97 32.07
CA LEU A 48 34.21 6.85 32.42
C LEU A 48 34.10 5.95 31.18
N VAL A 49 34.96 4.94 31.10
CA VAL A 49 34.88 3.90 30.07
C VAL A 49 33.74 2.96 30.48
N PHE A 50 32.57 3.14 29.87
CA PHE A 50 31.50 2.14 29.93
C PHE A 50 31.95 0.92 29.12
N THR A 51 32.34 -0.16 29.80
CA THR A 51 32.57 -1.45 29.15
C THR A 51 31.22 -2.05 28.75
N PHE A 52 30.82 -1.89 27.49
CA PHE A 52 29.68 -2.61 26.91
C PHE A 52 30.02 -4.10 26.83
N THR A 53 29.20 -4.96 27.43
CA THR A 53 29.40 -6.41 27.32
C THR A 53 28.98 -6.92 25.94
N ALA A 54 29.47 -8.09 25.52
CA ALA A 54 29.05 -8.74 24.28
C ALA A 54 27.52 -9.00 24.23
N ALA A 55 26.91 -9.27 25.39
CA ALA A 55 25.46 -9.40 25.52
C ALA A 55 24.75 -8.08 25.21
N ASP A 56 25.22 -6.95 25.75
CA ASP A 56 24.63 -5.63 25.48
C ASP A 56 24.68 -5.28 23.99
N THR A 57 25.77 -5.64 23.31
CA THR A 57 25.93 -5.43 21.87
C THR A 57 24.97 -6.30 21.04
N ILE A 58 24.75 -7.54 21.45
CA ILE A 58 23.79 -8.46 20.82
C ILE A 58 22.36 -7.94 21.00
N TYR A 59 21.96 -7.61 22.24
CA TYR A 59 20.64 -7.03 22.53
C TYR A 59 20.39 -5.73 21.76
N LEU A 60 21.39 -4.86 21.63
CA LEU A 60 21.28 -3.62 20.85
C LEU A 60 21.03 -3.90 19.36
N LYS A 61 21.78 -4.84 18.77
CA LYS A 61 21.60 -5.24 17.37
C LYS A 61 20.23 -5.88 17.13
N PHE A 62 19.78 -6.74 18.05
CA PHE A 62 18.45 -7.35 17.98
C PHE A 62 17.33 -6.31 18.12
N SER A 63 17.47 -5.35 19.03
CA SER A 63 16.48 -4.28 19.24
C SER A 63 16.36 -3.35 18.03
N LEU A 64 17.47 -2.99 17.40
CA LEU A 64 17.48 -2.17 16.17
C LEU A 64 16.86 -2.91 14.98
N LEU A 65 17.17 -4.20 14.83
CA LEU A 65 16.59 -5.02 13.77
C LEU A 65 15.08 -5.19 13.98
N PHE A 66 14.65 -5.49 15.20
CA PHE A 66 13.23 -5.64 15.53
C PHE A 66 12.45 -4.35 15.31
N PHE A 67 13.02 -3.20 15.66
CA PHE A 67 12.44 -1.91 15.33
C PHE A 67 12.19 -1.76 13.83
N LEU A 68 13.20 -2.03 13.00
CA LEU A 68 13.08 -1.88 11.54
C LEU A 68 11.98 -2.79 11.00
N LEU A 69 11.92 -4.03 11.48
CA LEU A 69 10.90 -5.00 11.11
C LEU A 69 9.49 -4.47 11.38
N VAL A 70 9.27 -3.90 12.58
CA VAL A 70 7.98 -3.31 12.97
C VAL A 70 7.70 -2.04 12.15
N TRP A 71 8.68 -1.14 12.01
CA TRP A 71 8.48 0.10 11.28
C TRP A 71 8.09 -0.12 9.82
N VAL A 72 8.79 -1.03 9.12
CA VAL A 72 8.47 -1.38 7.73
C VAL A 72 7.07 -1.99 7.64
N SER A 73 6.71 -2.92 8.53
CA SER A 73 5.39 -3.56 8.50
C SER A 73 4.27 -2.56 8.75
N GLU A 74 4.44 -1.67 9.73
CA GLU A 74 3.44 -0.65 10.09
C GLU A 74 3.21 0.34 8.94
N ILE A 75 4.26 0.74 8.22
CA ILE A 75 4.11 1.61 7.05
C ILE A 75 3.41 0.88 5.90
N MET A 76 3.76 -0.39 5.64
CA MET A 76 3.11 -1.19 4.59
C MET A 76 1.63 -1.44 4.86
N LEU A 77 1.24 -1.69 6.12
CA LEU A 77 -0.14 -1.99 6.52
C LEU A 77 -1.09 -0.78 6.50
N GLN A 78 -0.57 0.45 6.39
CA GLN A 78 -1.41 1.64 6.26
C GLN A 78 -2.34 1.56 5.03
N GLN A 79 -3.63 1.35 5.26
CA GLN A 79 -4.63 1.23 4.18
C GLN A 79 -4.33 0.09 3.18
N THR A 80 -3.59 -0.94 3.60
CA THR A 80 -3.31 -2.13 2.77
C THR A 80 -3.63 -3.39 3.57
N GLN A 81 -4.24 -4.39 2.93
CA GLN A 81 -4.63 -5.63 3.59
C GLN A 81 -3.41 -6.49 3.94
N VAL A 82 -3.47 -7.18 5.08
CA VAL A 82 -2.40 -8.06 5.57
C VAL A 82 -1.98 -9.09 4.52
N ALA A 83 -2.95 -9.75 3.87
CA ALA A 83 -2.68 -10.78 2.87
C ALA A 83 -1.83 -10.25 1.69
N THR A 84 -2.08 -9.01 1.27
CA THR A 84 -1.29 -8.37 0.22
C THR A 84 0.12 -8.02 0.70
N VAL A 85 0.28 -7.57 1.95
CA VAL A 85 1.56 -7.08 2.48
C VAL A 85 2.60 -8.18 2.67
N ILE A 86 2.20 -9.43 2.94
CA ILE A 86 3.12 -10.53 3.31
C ILE A 86 4.25 -10.69 2.29
N ASP A 87 3.93 -10.79 1.01
CA ASP A 87 4.94 -11.04 -0.03
C ASP A 87 5.87 -9.83 -0.23
N TYR A 88 5.32 -8.62 -0.17
CA TYR A 88 6.10 -7.39 -0.28
C TYR A 88 7.05 -7.22 0.90
N TYR A 89 6.56 -7.48 2.11
CA TYR A 89 7.37 -7.42 3.32
C TYR A 89 8.55 -8.39 3.26
N ASN A 90 8.30 -9.64 2.88
CA ASN A 90 9.34 -10.65 2.79
C ASN A 90 10.40 -10.28 1.74
N LYS A 91 9.98 -9.82 0.55
CA LYS A 91 10.91 -9.36 -0.50
C LYS A 91 11.70 -8.13 -0.06
N TRP A 92 11.02 -7.16 0.58
CA TRP A 92 11.63 -5.94 1.09
C TRP A 92 12.70 -6.24 2.14
N MET A 93 12.36 -7.02 3.17
CA MET A 93 13.30 -7.36 4.24
C MET A 93 14.45 -8.23 3.77
N LYS A 94 14.25 -9.04 2.71
CA LYS A 94 15.34 -9.78 2.06
C LYS A 94 16.30 -8.86 1.31
N ARG A 95 15.79 -7.80 0.66
CA ARG A 95 16.61 -6.85 -0.10
C ARG A 95 17.33 -5.85 0.81
N TRP A 96 16.65 -5.34 1.83
CA TRP A 96 17.16 -4.35 2.78
C TRP A 96 16.99 -4.86 4.22
N PRO A 97 17.87 -5.75 4.68
CA PRO A 97 17.78 -6.33 6.02
C PRO A 97 18.11 -5.31 7.13
N THR A 98 18.85 -4.24 6.83
CA THR A 98 19.20 -3.18 7.77
C THR A 98 18.74 -1.79 7.32
N VAL A 99 18.71 -0.84 8.25
CA VAL A 99 18.35 0.56 7.94
C VAL A 99 19.41 1.22 7.05
N GLN A 100 20.67 0.78 7.15
CA GLN A 100 21.78 1.21 6.31
C GLN A 100 21.57 0.76 4.86
N ASP A 101 21.16 -0.49 4.65
CA ASP A 101 20.89 -1.01 3.31
C ASP A 101 19.76 -0.23 2.64
N LEU A 102 18.69 0.05 3.40
CA LEU A 102 17.58 0.86 2.90
C LEU A 102 17.99 2.31 2.61
N ALA A 103 18.81 2.91 3.48
CA ALA A 103 19.28 4.29 3.30
C ALA A 103 20.20 4.47 2.08
N ALA A 104 20.96 3.44 1.72
CA ALA A 104 21.84 3.43 0.56
C ALA A 104 21.12 3.18 -0.77
N ALA A 105 19.84 2.76 -0.72
CA ALA A 105 19.05 2.47 -1.91
C ALA A 105 18.73 3.75 -2.70
N THR A 106 18.48 3.59 -4.00
CA THR A 106 17.92 4.66 -4.82
C THR A 106 16.41 4.75 -4.64
N LEU A 107 15.81 5.93 -4.87
CA LEU A 107 14.35 6.08 -4.84
C LEU A 107 13.67 5.19 -5.90
N GLU A 108 14.35 4.96 -7.02
CA GLU A 108 13.85 4.08 -8.07
C GLU A 108 13.74 2.62 -7.58
N GLU A 109 14.80 2.07 -6.98
CA GLU A 109 14.75 0.73 -6.40
C GLU A 109 13.63 0.60 -5.34
N VAL A 110 13.47 1.61 -4.49
CA VAL A 110 12.38 1.69 -3.50
C VAL A 110 11.02 1.66 -4.19
N ASN A 111 10.82 2.47 -5.25
CA ASN A 111 9.58 2.50 -5.99
C ASN A 111 9.30 1.18 -6.74
N GLN A 112 10.34 0.51 -7.25
CA GLN A 112 10.24 -0.81 -7.89
C GLN A 112 9.77 -1.87 -6.88
N MET A 113 10.36 -1.90 -5.67
CA MET A 113 9.97 -2.82 -4.61
C MET A 113 8.59 -2.50 -4.01
N TRP A 114 8.14 -1.24 -4.07
CA TRP A 114 6.81 -0.81 -3.63
C TRP A 114 5.73 -0.93 -4.73
N ALA A 115 6.13 -1.24 -5.98
CA ALA A 115 5.25 -1.26 -7.13
C ALA A 115 4.08 -2.23 -6.96
N GLY A 116 2.87 -1.69 -6.85
CA GLY A 116 1.63 -2.46 -6.66
C GLY A 116 1.01 -2.34 -5.26
N LEU A 117 1.75 -1.88 -4.23
CA LEU A 117 1.16 -1.62 -2.90
C LEU A 117 0.29 -0.37 -2.84
N GLY A 118 0.48 0.56 -3.77
CA GLY A 118 -0.20 1.86 -3.76
C GLY A 118 0.30 2.81 -2.66
N TYR A 119 -0.14 4.07 -2.72
CA TYR A 119 0.30 5.14 -1.81
C TYR A 119 1.83 5.22 -1.69
N TYR A 120 2.51 5.38 -2.83
CA TYR A 120 3.98 5.36 -2.97
C TYR A 120 4.73 6.38 -2.09
N SER A 121 4.07 7.46 -1.68
CA SER A 121 4.62 8.41 -0.73
C SER A 121 5.02 7.77 0.60
N ARG A 122 4.41 6.63 0.98
CA ARG A 122 4.78 5.84 2.15
C ARG A 122 6.18 5.24 2.02
N GLY A 123 6.45 4.54 0.91
CA GLY A 123 7.78 3.98 0.63
C GLY A 123 8.86 5.06 0.55
N LYS A 124 8.55 6.19 -0.12
CA LYS A 124 9.45 7.35 -0.18
C LYS A 124 9.77 7.92 1.21
N ARG A 125 8.76 8.17 2.06
CA ARG A 125 8.97 8.70 3.41
C ARG A 125 9.73 7.73 4.32
N LEU A 126 9.47 6.43 4.18
CA LEU A 126 10.22 5.38 4.87
C LEU A 126 11.70 5.42 4.47
N HIS A 127 11.99 5.54 3.18
CA HIS A 127 13.36 5.70 2.67
C HIS A 127 14.03 7.00 3.17
N GLU A 128 13.35 8.15 3.06
CA GLU A 128 13.84 9.43 3.60
C GLU A 128 14.12 9.33 5.12
N GLY A 129 13.28 8.59 5.85
CA GLY A 129 13.49 8.33 7.28
C GLY A 129 14.72 7.46 7.54
N ALA A 130 14.94 6.42 6.74
CA ALA A 130 16.14 5.58 6.85
C ALA A 130 17.41 6.38 6.57
N GLN A 131 17.39 7.22 5.52
CA GLN A 131 18.48 8.14 5.21
C GLN A 131 18.77 9.08 6.38
N LYS A 132 17.74 9.71 6.95
CA LYS A 132 17.87 10.58 8.12
C LYS A 132 18.45 9.88 9.35
N VAL A 133 18.03 8.63 9.60
CA VAL A 133 18.59 7.83 10.70
C VAL A 133 20.09 7.65 10.52
N VAL A 134 20.54 7.34 9.31
CA VAL A 134 21.97 7.11 9.04
C VAL A 134 22.77 8.41 9.07
N SER A 135 22.29 9.47 8.41
CA SER A 135 23.03 10.73 8.25
C SER A 135 22.99 11.63 9.49
N GLU A 136 21.83 11.79 10.12
CA GLU A 136 21.63 12.74 11.22
C GLU A 136 21.64 12.06 12.60
N LEU A 137 21.11 10.83 12.70
CA LEU A 137 21.01 10.10 13.97
C LEU A 137 22.14 9.07 14.16
N ARG A 138 23.16 9.07 13.28
CA ARG A 138 24.34 8.19 13.34
C ARG A 138 23.97 6.69 13.44
N GLY A 139 22.91 6.29 12.73
CA GLY A 139 22.39 4.93 12.74
C GLY A 139 21.59 4.55 13.99
N GLN A 140 21.34 5.49 14.92
CA GLN A 140 20.58 5.22 16.14
C GLN A 140 19.10 5.53 15.94
N MET A 141 18.25 4.52 16.12
CA MET A 141 16.80 4.71 16.05
C MET A 141 16.29 5.51 17.26
N PRO A 142 15.31 6.42 17.08
CA PRO A 142 14.69 7.13 18.19
C PRO A 142 14.01 6.15 19.16
N ARG A 143 14.20 6.37 20.46
CA ARG A 143 13.79 5.44 21.53
C ARG A 143 12.53 5.85 22.29
N THR A 144 11.85 6.92 21.86
CA THR A 144 10.59 7.35 22.48
C THR A 144 9.56 7.72 21.43
N VAL A 145 8.28 7.51 21.73
CA VAL A 145 7.15 7.93 20.87
C VAL A 145 7.28 9.39 20.45
N ASN A 146 7.64 10.28 21.38
CA ASN A 146 7.83 11.70 21.09
C ASN A 146 9.00 11.96 20.13
N SER A 147 10.12 11.25 20.31
CA SER A 147 11.26 11.35 19.38
C SER A 147 10.93 10.79 17.99
N LEU A 148 10.17 9.69 17.92
CA LEU A 148 9.70 9.10 16.67
C LEU A 148 8.83 10.09 15.88
N LEU A 149 7.84 10.70 16.55
CA LEU A 149 6.96 11.72 16.01
C LEU A 149 7.70 12.94 15.47
N LYS A 150 8.72 13.42 16.20
CA LYS A 150 9.45 14.65 15.86
C LYS A 150 10.52 14.43 14.79
N GLN A 151 11.17 13.27 14.80
CA GLN A 151 12.39 13.07 14.03
C GLN A 151 12.16 12.30 12.74
N LEU A 152 11.22 11.34 12.68
CA LEU A 152 11.09 10.47 11.50
C LEU A 152 9.99 10.95 10.54
N PRO A 153 10.31 11.22 9.26
CA PRO A 153 9.32 11.61 8.27
C PRO A 153 8.32 10.47 8.02
N GLY A 154 7.05 10.82 7.88
CA GLY A 154 5.98 9.85 7.65
C GLY A 154 5.53 9.04 8.87
N VAL A 155 6.16 9.23 10.03
CA VAL A 155 5.74 8.61 11.28
C VAL A 155 4.74 9.52 12.00
N GLY A 156 3.46 9.18 11.91
CA GLY A 156 2.37 9.84 12.64
C GLY A 156 2.13 9.25 14.04
N ARG A 157 1.16 9.80 14.77
CA ARG A 157 0.79 9.39 16.15
C ARG A 157 0.52 7.89 16.26
N TYR A 158 -0.21 7.32 15.31
CA TYR A 158 -0.45 5.87 15.23
C TYR A 158 0.86 5.08 15.11
N THR A 159 1.66 5.33 14.06
CA THR A 159 2.89 4.60 13.80
C THR A 159 3.90 4.74 14.94
N ALA A 160 4.01 5.94 15.54
CA ALA A 160 4.87 6.15 16.71
C ALA A 160 4.39 5.36 17.93
N GLY A 161 3.08 5.31 18.20
CA GLY A 161 2.50 4.52 19.29
C GLY A 161 2.65 3.01 19.05
N ALA A 162 2.45 2.54 17.82
CA ALA A 162 2.62 1.15 17.43
C ALA A 162 4.08 0.69 17.61
N ILE A 163 5.03 1.42 17.03
CA ILE A 163 6.47 1.14 17.20
C ILE A 163 6.88 1.26 18.68
N GLY A 164 6.44 2.33 19.35
CA GLY A 164 6.75 2.58 20.75
C GLY A 164 6.31 1.46 21.67
N SER A 165 5.09 0.96 21.49
CA SER A 165 4.57 -0.14 22.31
C SER A 165 5.12 -1.51 21.91
N ILE A 166 5.19 -1.83 20.61
CA ILE A 166 5.60 -3.16 20.12
C ILE A 166 7.11 -3.35 20.23
N ALA A 167 7.91 -2.40 19.73
CA ALA A 167 9.36 -2.57 19.64
C ALA A 167 10.11 -2.04 20.87
N LEU A 168 9.55 -1.04 21.56
CA LEU A 168 10.23 -0.33 22.66
C LEU A 168 9.57 -0.56 24.02
N GLY A 169 8.47 -1.31 24.10
CA GLY A 169 7.76 -1.61 25.34
C GLY A 169 7.19 -0.38 26.04
N GLN A 170 6.99 0.75 25.34
CA GLN A 170 6.44 1.96 25.94
C GLN A 170 4.93 1.79 26.18
N VAL A 171 4.50 2.16 27.38
CA VAL A 171 3.10 2.14 27.80
C VAL A 171 2.36 3.30 27.12
N THR A 172 1.90 3.04 25.89
CA THR A 172 1.18 4.00 25.05
C THR A 172 0.17 3.27 24.17
N GLY A 173 -1.00 3.86 23.97
CA GLY A 173 -1.99 3.35 23.03
C GLY A 173 -1.55 3.55 21.57
N ALA A 174 -2.04 2.71 20.67
CA ALA A 174 -1.85 2.86 19.23
C ALA A 174 -3.22 2.81 18.51
N VAL A 175 -3.76 3.96 18.15
CA VAL A 175 -5.13 4.08 17.62
C VAL A 175 -5.15 4.07 16.10
N ASP A 176 -5.62 2.96 15.51
CA ASP A 176 -5.88 2.80 14.08
C ASP A 176 -7.39 2.82 13.75
N GLY A 177 -7.74 2.65 12.48
CA GLY A 177 -9.15 2.61 12.04
C GLY A 177 -9.95 1.44 12.64
N ASN A 178 -9.29 0.34 13.01
CA ASN A 178 -9.93 -0.77 13.71
C ASN A 178 -10.20 -0.41 15.17
N LEU A 179 -9.22 0.16 15.86
CA LEU A 179 -9.33 0.54 17.25
C LEU A 179 -10.33 1.68 17.47
N ILE A 180 -10.38 2.68 16.58
CA ILE A 180 -11.44 3.71 16.60
C ILE A 180 -12.83 3.06 16.66
N ARG A 181 -13.08 2.07 15.79
CA ARG A 181 -14.37 1.38 15.75
C ARG A 181 -14.64 0.57 17.01
N VAL A 182 -13.64 -0.15 17.51
CA VAL A 182 -13.74 -0.92 18.76
C VAL A 182 -14.06 0.00 19.93
N LEU A 183 -13.30 1.07 20.12
CA LEU A 183 -13.50 2.02 21.23
C LEU A 183 -14.82 2.77 21.14
N CYS A 184 -15.21 3.24 19.95
CA CYS A 184 -16.52 3.87 19.76
C CYS A 184 -17.68 2.93 20.11
N ARG A 185 -17.57 1.63 19.81
CA ARG A 185 -18.59 0.63 20.19
C ARG A 185 -18.52 0.25 21.66
N LEU A 186 -17.31 0.10 22.22
CA LEU A 186 -17.13 -0.21 23.63
C LEU A 186 -17.73 0.88 24.52
N ARG A 187 -17.54 2.15 24.16
CA ARG A 187 -18.01 3.30 24.95
C ARG A 187 -19.19 4.06 24.36
N ALA A 188 -19.85 3.49 23.35
CA ALA A 188 -21.00 4.10 22.67
C ALA A 188 -20.79 5.57 22.23
N ILE A 189 -19.57 5.91 21.78
CA ILE A 189 -19.21 7.26 21.31
C ILE A 189 -19.84 7.47 19.93
N GLY A 190 -20.88 8.29 19.90
CA GLY A 190 -21.76 8.48 18.75
C GLY A 190 -21.44 9.68 17.86
N ALA A 191 -20.61 10.60 18.33
CA ALA A 191 -20.17 11.74 17.52
C ALA A 191 -19.27 11.31 16.35
N ASP A 192 -19.01 12.24 15.43
CA ASP A 192 -18.11 12.04 14.29
C ASP A 192 -16.72 11.60 14.78
N SER A 193 -16.35 10.37 14.43
CA SER A 193 -15.06 9.77 14.76
C SER A 193 -13.84 10.48 14.17
N THR A 194 -14.04 11.42 13.25
CA THR A 194 -12.99 12.26 12.66
C THR A 194 -12.86 13.64 13.31
N SER A 195 -13.78 13.98 14.23
CA SER A 195 -13.70 15.25 14.96
C SER A 195 -12.48 15.28 15.92
N PRO A 196 -11.87 16.46 16.16
CA PRO A 196 -10.75 16.57 17.09
C PRO A 196 -11.09 16.11 18.51
N ALA A 197 -12.30 16.45 19.00
CA ALA A 197 -12.73 16.08 20.34
C ALA A 197 -12.85 14.56 20.52
N VAL A 198 -13.49 13.86 19.56
CA VAL A 198 -13.58 12.39 19.60
C VAL A 198 -12.21 11.76 19.41
N THR A 199 -11.38 12.30 18.51
CA THR A 199 -10.02 11.80 18.30
C THR A 199 -9.22 11.82 19.60
N GLU A 200 -9.17 12.95 20.31
CA GLU A 200 -8.46 13.03 21.60
C GLU A 200 -9.07 12.14 22.68
N ALA A 201 -10.40 12.04 22.75
CA ALA A 201 -11.07 11.14 23.69
C ALA A 201 -10.65 9.67 23.44
N LEU A 202 -10.63 9.23 22.18
CA LEU A 202 -10.22 7.88 21.80
C LEU A 202 -8.76 7.60 22.12
N TRP A 203 -7.88 8.58 21.91
CA TRP A 203 -6.47 8.45 22.28
C TRP A 203 -6.27 8.41 23.79
N SER A 204 -7.00 9.22 24.56
CA SER A 204 -7.00 9.20 26.02
C SER A 204 -7.46 7.83 26.54
N LEU A 205 -8.59 7.33 26.03
CA LEU A 205 -9.11 6.00 26.33
C LEU A 205 -8.08 4.90 26.05
N ALA A 206 -7.44 4.93 24.88
CA ALA A 206 -6.43 3.94 24.53
C ALA A 206 -5.22 3.97 25.48
N ASN A 207 -4.76 5.16 25.88
CA ASN A 207 -3.65 5.30 26.84
C ASN A 207 -4.04 4.87 28.27
N THR A 208 -5.31 4.99 28.65
CA THR A 208 -5.81 4.50 29.94
C THR A 208 -5.94 2.98 29.97
N LEU A 209 -6.32 2.37 28.84
CA LEU A 209 -6.60 0.94 28.74
C LEU A 209 -5.35 0.08 28.48
N VAL A 210 -4.28 0.67 27.95
CA VAL A 210 -3.09 -0.09 27.56
C VAL A 210 -2.49 -0.82 28.76
N ASP A 211 -2.24 -2.11 28.59
CA ASP A 211 -1.63 -2.93 29.63
C ASP A 211 -0.18 -2.44 29.92
N PRO A 212 0.16 -2.15 31.18
CA PRO A 212 1.48 -1.61 31.52
C PRO A 212 2.60 -2.65 31.42
N GLU A 213 2.29 -3.95 31.48
CA GLU A 213 3.28 -5.02 31.39
C GLU A 213 3.52 -5.47 29.93
N ARG A 214 2.47 -5.43 29.10
CA ARG A 214 2.45 -5.93 27.72
C ARG A 214 1.78 -4.94 26.76
N PRO A 215 2.28 -3.69 26.65
CA PRO A 215 1.61 -2.65 25.87
C PRO A 215 1.55 -2.98 24.37
N GLY A 216 2.61 -3.60 23.83
CA GLY A 216 2.65 -4.05 22.43
C GLY A 216 1.57 -5.10 22.14
N ASP A 217 1.51 -6.16 22.96
CA ASP A 217 0.52 -7.23 22.79
C ASP A 217 -0.91 -6.70 22.95
N PHE A 218 -1.14 -5.80 23.91
CA PHE A 218 -2.45 -5.18 24.12
C PHE A 218 -2.91 -4.41 22.87
N ASN A 219 -2.05 -3.54 22.33
CA ASN A 219 -2.36 -2.77 21.13
C ASN A 219 -2.65 -3.69 19.93
N GLN A 220 -1.83 -4.73 19.73
CA GLN A 220 -2.04 -5.69 18.65
C GLN A 220 -3.33 -6.51 18.84
N ALA A 221 -3.65 -6.92 20.07
CA ALA A 221 -4.88 -7.65 20.39
C ALA A 221 -6.12 -6.79 20.11
N MET A 222 -6.08 -5.51 20.46
CA MET A 222 -7.17 -4.57 20.21
C MET A 222 -7.37 -4.29 18.70
N MET A 223 -6.28 -4.21 17.92
CA MET A 223 -6.35 -4.12 16.46
C MET A 223 -6.92 -5.41 15.83
N GLU A 224 -6.45 -6.59 16.27
CA GLU A 224 -6.93 -7.90 15.78
C GLU A 224 -8.41 -8.11 16.13
N LEU A 225 -8.85 -7.69 17.32
CA LEU A 225 -10.26 -7.70 17.72
C LEU A 225 -11.12 -6.91 16.72
N GLY A 226 -10.68 -5.71 16.34
CA GLY A 226 -11.36 -4.91 15.32
C GLY A 226 -11.33 -5.58 13.94
N ALA A 227 -10.20 -6.19 13.56
CA ALA A 227 -10.04 -6.82 12.26
C ALA A 227 -10.89 -8.11 12.08
N ARG A 228 -11.05 -8.91 13.14
CA ARG A 228 -11.63 -10.26 13.07
C ARG A 228 -13.03 -10.40 13.64
N VAL A 229 -13.35 -9.65 14.71
CA VAL A 229 -14.57 -9.86 15.50
C VAL A 229 -15.47 -8.63 15.41
N CYS A 230 -14.95 -7.48 15.82
CA CYS A 230 -15.66 -6.21 15.80
C CYS A 230 -15.50 -5.56 14.42
N THR A 231 -15.95 -6.24 13.37
CA THR A 231 -15.80 -5.84 11.96
C THR A 231 -16.72 -4.67 11.58
N PRO A 232 -16.45 -3.96 10.46
CA PRO A 232 -17.31 -2.85 10.01
C PRO A 232 -18.76 -3.27 9.78
N LYS A 233 -18.95 -4.41 9.10
CA LYS A 233 -20.26 -5.01 8.81
C LYS A 233 -20.38 -6.39 9.44
N GLY A 234 -21.54 -6.67 10.03
CA GLY A 234 -21.83 -7.97 10.66
C GLY A 234 -20.82 -8.39 11.75
N PRO A 235 -20.62 -7.57 12.81
CA PRO A 235 -19.68 -7.92 13.88
C PRO A 235 -20.15 -9.16 14.66
N LEU A 236 -19.19 -10.00 15.05
CA LEU A 236 -19.42 -11.26 15.76
C LEU A 236 -19.54 -11.04 17.27
N CYS A 237 -20.55 -10.26 17.69
CA CYS A 237 -20.69 -9.83 19.10
C CYS A 237 -20.80 -11.01 20.08
N SER A 238 -21.42 -12.12 19.69
CA SER A 238 -21.55 -13.33 20.52
C SER A 238 -20.22 -14.05 20.78
N GLN A 239 -19.21 -13.81 19.95
CA GLN A 239 -17.86 -14.36 20.09
C GLN A 239 -16.86 -13.32 20.63
N CYS A 240 -17.34 -12.13 20.98
CA CYS A 240 -16.48 -11.04 21.40
C CYS A 240 -16.00 -11.25 22.86
N PRO A 241 -14.68 -11.34 23.11
CA PRO A 241 -14.14 -11.59 24.45
C PRO A 241 -14.41 -10.45 25.43
N VAL A 242 -14.75 -9.27 24.93
CA VAL A 242 -15.06 -8.06 25.72
C VAL A 242 -16.52 -7.62 25.58
N GLN A 243 -17.42 -8.54 25.19
CA GLN A 243 -18.85 -8.26 24.99
C GLN A 243 -19.51 -7.65 26.23
N SER A 244 -19.19 -8.16 27.43
CA SER A 244 -19.73 -7.70 28.72
C SER A 244 -19.43 -6.23 29.01
N HIS A 245 -18.31 -5.72 28.47
CA HIS A 245 -17.87 -4.34 28.61
C HIS A 245 -18.37 -3.43 27.47
N CYS A 246 -19.12 -3.95 26.49
CA CYS A 246 -19.51 -3.19 25.31
C CYS A 246 -20.84 -2.46 25.51
N HIS A 247 -20.77 -1.13 25.69
CA HIS A 247 -21.95 -0.29 25.90
C HIS A 247 -22.88 -0.27 24.68
N SER A 248 -22.34 -0.25 23.46
CA SER A 248 -23.19 -0.35 22.26
C SER A 248 -23.96 -1.67 22.20
N HIS A 249 -23.34 -2.79 22.60
CA HIS A 249 -24.03 -4.09 22.64
C HIS A 249 -25.15 -4.10 23.66
N ARG A 250 -24.88 -3.61 24.88
CA ARG A 250 -25.89 -3.45 25.94
C ARG A 250 -27.07 -2.58 25.47
N LYS A 251 -26.78 -1.46 24.81
CA LYS A 251 -27.79 -0.54 24.27
C LYS A 251 -28.69 -1.20 23.22
N VAL A 252 -28.12 -2.01 22.33
CA VAL A 252 -28.90 -2.79 21.34
C VAL A 252 -29.82 -3.78 22.04
N HIS A 253 -29.31 -4.53 23.03
CA HIS A 253 -30.09 -5.53 23.77
C HIS A 253 -31.30 -4.90 24.47
N VAL A 254 -31.09 -3.79 25.19
CA VAL A 254 -32.18 -3.04 25.87
C VAL A 254 -33.24 -2.58 24.87
N LYS A 255 -32.83 -2.09 23.70
CA LYS A 255 -33.78 -1.67 22.65
C LYS A 255 -34.54 -2.85 22.04
N GLN A 256 -33.87 -3.96 21.78
CA GLN A 256 -34.53 -5.17 21.28
C GLN A 256 -35.57 -5.69 22.27
N GLU A 257 -35.23 -5.76 23.57
CA GLU A 257 -36.19 -6.12 24.61
C GLU A 257 -37.39 -5.17 24.65
N ALA A 258 -37.15 -3.85 24.57
CA ALA A 258 -38.22 -2.86 24.55
C ALA A 258 -39.14 -3.03 23.32
N ASN A 259 -38.57 -3.28 22.15
CA ASN A 259 -39.33 -3.52 20.92
C ASN A 259 -40.14 -4.82 21.00
N SER A 260 -39.56 -5.91 21.55
CA SER A 260 -40.29 -7.16 21.79
C SER A 260 -41.44 -6.99 22.78
N ARG A 261 -41.26 -6.21 23.85
CA ARG A 261 -42.34 -5.91 24.83
C ARG A 261 -43.49 -5.12 24.20
N LYS A 262 -43.17 -4.12 23.36
CA LYS A 262 -44.16 -3.35 22.60
C LYS A 262 -45.00 -4.23 21.67
N LEU A 263 -44.34 -5.14 20.95
CA LEU A 263 -45.03 -6.09 20.06
C LEU A 263 -45.96 -7.06 20.81
N LEU A 264 -45.60 -7.43 22.05
CA LEU A 264 -46.39 -8.33 22.89
C LEU A 264 -47.53 -7.63 23.66
N GLY A 265 -47.82 -6.36 23.39
CA GLY A 265 -48.96 -5.63 23.99
C GLY A 265 -48.90 -5.45 25.51
N LYS A 266 -47.74 -5.66 26.14
CA LYS A 266 -47.58 -5.46 27.58
C LYS A 266 -47.45 -3.97 27.88
N LEU A 267 -48.40 -3.41 28.64
CA LEU A 267 -48.36 -2.03 29.13
C LEU A 267 -46.99 -1.72 29.75
N ASP A 268 -46.34 -0.67 29.24
CA ASP A 268 -45.06 -0.17 29.77
C ASP A 268 -45.25 0.22 31.25
N LYS A 269 -44.93 -0.70 32.18
CA LYS A 269 -44.48 -0.26 33.51
C LYS A 269 -43.21 0.53 33.22
N LYS A 270 -43.34 1.86 33.25
CA LYS A 270 -42.28 2.84 33.03
C LYS A 270 -40.99 2.25 33.61
N PRO A 271 -40.07 1.74 32.76
CA PRO A 271 -38.90 1.10 33.29
C PRO A 271 -38.20 2.18 34.09
N SER A 272 -37.83 1.89 35.34
CA SER A 272 -36.95 2.73 36.12
C SER A 272 -35.57 2.68 35.46
N VAL A 273 -35.47 3.26 34.26
CA VAL A 273 -34.20 3.52 33.59
C VAL A 273 -33.68 4.73 34.32
N LEU A 274 -33.13 4.49 35.51
CA LEU A 274 -32.09 5.38 35.98
C LEU A 274 -31.07 5.41 34.83
N PRO A 275 -30.75 6.59 34.29
CA PRO A 275 -29.70 6.72 33.29
C PRO A 275 -28.46 6.03 33.83
N ASP A 276 -27.73 5.32 32.97
CA ASP A 276 -26.39 4.87 33.36
C ASP A 276 -25.60 6.11 33.83
N ILE A 277 -24.74 6.00 34.83
CA ILE A 277 -23.90 7.13 35.24
C ILE A 277 -23.01 7.60 34.08
N GLU A 278 -22.74 6.72 33.12
CA GLU A 278 -22.04 7.02 31.88
C GLU A 278 -22.96 7.63 30.79
N ASP A 279 -24.29 7.62 30.95
CA ASP A 279 -25.21 8.27 30.03
C ASP A 279 -25.15 9.79 30.20
N CYS A 280 -24.87 10.48 29.09
CA CYS A 280 -24.81 11.93 29.11
C CYS A 280 -26.21 12.53 29.26
N MET A 281 -26.51 13.08 30.44
CA MET A 281 -27.78 13.72 30.77
C MET A 281 -28.06 14.99 29.93
N ASN A 282 -27.01 15.60 29.35
CA ASN A 282 -27.10 16.82 28.54
C ASN A 282 -26.83 16.52 27.05
N SER A 283 -27.76 15.81 26.42
CA SER A 283 -27.65 15.28 25.05
C SER A 283 -27.56 16.33 23.91
N GLY A 284 -27.38 17.63 24.23
CA GLY A 284 -27.23 18.72 23.26
C GLY A 284 -25.87 19.44 23.27
N THR A 285 -25.05 19.28 24.31
CA THR A 285 -23.75 19.98 24.45
C THR A 285 -22.55 19.05 24.49
N CYS A 286 -22.77 17.74 24.61
CA CYS A 286 -21.68 16.78 24.70
C CYS A 286 -21.04 16.50 23.33
N PRO A 287 -19.73 16.74 23.17
CA PRO A 287 -19.03 16.55 21.90
C PRO A 287 -18.83 15.08 21.50
N LEU A 288 -19.22 14.13 22.37
CA LEU A 288 -19.09 12.68 22.14
C LEU A 288 -20.42 11.98 21.85
N CYS A 289 -21.54 12.67 22.09
CA CYS A 289 -22.88 12.14 21.86
C CYS A 289 -23.23 12.14 20.37
N PRO A 290 -24.09 11.21 19.91
CA PRO A 290 -24.52 11.17 18.51
C PRO A 290 -25.29 12.44 18.13
N SER A 291 -24.96 12.99 16.97
CA SER A 291 -25.71 14.07 16.33
C SER A 291 -26.91 13.57 15.51
N GLU A 292 -26.87 12.31 15.07
CA GLU A 292 -27.89 11.67 14.26
C GLU A 292 -28.73 10.69 15.08
N PRO A 293 -30.01 10.49 14.72
CA PRO A 293 -30.86 9.54 15.41
C PRO A 293 -30.35 8.11 15.26
N TRP A 294 -30.71 7.29 16.24
CA TRP A 294 -30.44 5.86 16.24
C TRP A 294 -31.23 5.15 15.14
N ASP A 295 -30.57 4.24 14.42
CA ASP A 295 -31.18 3.34 13.45
C ASP A 295 -31.27 1.92 14.03
N ASP A 296 -32.49 1.39 14.19
CA ASP A 296 -32.70 0.06 14.77
C ASP A 296 -32.18 -1.08 13.88
N GLU A 297 -32.04 -0.88 12.57
CA GLU A 297 -31.54 -1.90 11.64
C GLU A 297 -30.02 -2.11 11.74
N LEU A 298 -29.29 -1.07 12.15
CA LEU A 298 -27.82 -1.12 12.21
C LEU A 298 -27.29 -1.80 13.49
N GLY A 299 -28.07 -1.82 14.57
CA GLY A 299 -27.62 -2.35 15.86
C GLY A 299 -26.33 -1.66 16.35
N VAL A 300 -25.28 -2.42 16.68
CA VAL A 300 -23.99 -1.83 17.10
C VAL A 300 -23.25 -1.09 15.96
N GLN A 301 -23.68 -1.29 14.70
CA GLN A 301 -23.10 -0.63 13.53
C GLN A 301 -23.53 0.84 13.41
N ASN A 302 -24.42 1.32 14.31
CA ASN A 302 -24.61 2.74 14.57
C ASN A 302 -23.30 3.46 14.97
N PHE A 303 -22.26 2.72 15.36
CA PHE A 303 -20.95 3.25 15.75
C PHE A 303 -19.80 2.59 14.95
N PRO A 304 -18.74 3.35 14.63
CA PRO A 304 -18.62 4.80 14.76
C PRO A 304 -19.43 5.52 13.68
N ARG A 305 -19.93 6.73 13.99
CA ARG A 305 -20.47 7.63 12.96
C ARG A 305 -19.32 8.27 12.19
N LYS A 306 -19.51 8.39 10.88
CA LYS A 306 -18.55 8.99 9.94
C LYS A 306 -19.30 9.89 8.96
N PRO A 307 -18.75 11.05 8.60
CA PRO A 307 -19.34 11.93 7.62
C PRO A 307 -19.33 11.25 6.24
N ALA A 308 -20.30 11.61 5.40
CA ALA A 308 -20.32 11.22 4.01
C ALA A 308 -19.03 11.70 3.32
N LYS A 309 -18.40 10.82 2.54
CA LYS A 309 -17.19 11.18 1.79
C LYS A 309 -17.56 12.13 0.64
N LYS A 310 -16.76 13.18 0.45
CA LYS A 310 -16.85 14.04 -0.74
C LYS A 310 -16.58 13.21 -2.01
N PRO A 311 -17.24 13.51 -3.13
CA PRO A 311 -16.98 12.82 -4.39
C PRO A 311 -15.53 13.08 -4.84
N PRO A 312 -14.84 12.07 -5.40
CA PRO A 312 -13.52 12.23 -5.99
C PRO A 312 -13.53 13.21 -7.16
N ARG A 313 -12.42 13.91 -7.39
CA ARG A 313 -12.25 14.75 -8.58
C ARG A 313 -12.14 13.87 -9.83
N VAL A 314 -12.65 14.32 -10.96
CA VAL A 314 -12.53 13.61 -12.24
C VAL A 314 -11.49 14.34 -13.09
N GLU A 315 -10.49 13.62 -13.58
CA GLU A 315 -9.39 14.17 -14.37
C GLU A 315 -9.23 13.37 -15.67
N ARG A 316 -8.99 14.05 -16.79
CA ARG A 316 -8.66 13.42 -18.08
C ARG A 316 -7.23 13.78 -18.46
N THR A 317 -6.43 12.81 -18.88
CA THR A 317 -5.03 13.01 -19.26
C THR A 317 -4.80 12.43 -20.65
N LEU A 318 -4.31 13.25 -21.56
CA LEU A 318 -3.86 12.79 -22.87
C LEU A 318 -2.49 12.12 -22.68
N THR A 319 -2.35 10.87 -23.12
CA THR A 319 -1.11 10.10 -22.97
C THR A 319 -0.70 9.53 -24.30
N CYS A 320 0.60 9.60 -24.64
CA CYS A 320 1.12 9.05 -25.88
C CYS A 320 2.16 7.95 -25.64
N VAL A 321 1.92 6.80 -26.26
CA VAL A 321 2.86 5.68 -26.34
C VAL A 321 3.72 5.87 -27.59
N VAL A 322 4.94 6.34 -27.40
CA VAL A 322 5.93 6.52 -28.48
C VAL A 322 6.74 5.24 -28.59
N ILE A 323 6.78 4.66 -29.80
CA ILE A 323 7.40 3.36 -30.09
C ILE A 323 8.52 3.56 -31.12
N ARG A 324 9.66 2.90 -30.93
CA ARG A 324 10.71 2.75 -31.94
C ARG A 324 11.19 1.30 -32.03
N ALA A 325 11.85 0.95 -33.13
CA ALA A 325 12.56 -0.32 -33.23
C ALA A 325 13.82 -0.26 -32.33
N GLY A 326 13.98 -1.24 -31.45
CA GLY A 326 15.17 -1.42 -30.62
C GLY A 326 16.27 -2.22 -31.33
N GLU A 327 17.45 -2.27 -30.72
CA GLU A 327 18.66 -2.90 -31.30
C GLU A 327 18.52 -4.41 -31.55
N GLU A 328 17.66 -5.10 -30.78
CA GLU A 328 17.41 -6.54 -30.89
C GLU A 328 16.11 -6.89 -31.64
N GLY A 329 15.51 -5.91 -32.34
CA GLY A 329 14.22 -6.09 -33.02
C GLY A 329 13.01 -6.10 -32.08
N GLU A 330 13.20 -5.91 -30.78
CA GLU A 330 12.13 -5.62 -29.83
C GLU A 330 11.70 -4.14 -29.92
N ASP A 331 10.40 -3.88 -29.79
CA ASP A 331 9.89 -2.51 -29.66
C ASP A 331 10.36 -1.88 -28.34
N GLU A 332 10.88 -0.65 -28.43
CA GLU A 332 11.19 0.19 -27.28
C GLU A 332 10.17 1.32 -27.13
N TYR A 333 9.90 1.67 -25.88
CA TYR A 333 8.94 2.70 -25.52
C TYR A 333 9.62 3.88 -24.83
N LEU A 334 9.23 5.10 -25.19
CA LEU A 334 9.69 6.29 -24.48
C LEU A 334 8.90 6.46 -23.18
N LEU A 335 9.62 6.52 -22.06
CA LEU A 335 9.07 6.88 -20.76
C LEU A 335 9.77 8.11 -20.19
N THR A 336 9.04 8.82 -19.34
CA THR A 336 9.54 9.96 -18.58
C THR A 336 9.38 9.73 -17.09
N GLN A 337 10.36 10.13 -16.31
CA GLN A 337 10.28 10.03 -14.86
C GLN A 337 9.51 11.23 -14.30
N ARG A 338 8.54 10.95 -13.42
CA ARG A 338 7.79 11.99 -12.71
C ARG A 338 8.68 12.68 -11.68
N LEU A 339 8.43 13.97 -11.45
CA LEU A 339 9.11 14.72 -10.40
C LEU A 339 9.05 14.00 -9.04
N ASN A 340 10.05 14.21 -8.19
CA ASN A 340 10.16 13.60 -6.86
C ASN A 340 9.14 14.16 -5.82
N LYS A 341 8.13 14.92 -6.28
CA LYS A 341 7.04 15.48 -5.48
C LYS A 341 5.71 15.31 -6.22
N GLY A 342 4.62 15.18 -5.47
CA GLY A 342 3.27 15.06 -6.01
C GLY A 342 2.80 13.62 -6.25
N LEU A 343 1.74 13.48 -7.05
CA LEU A 343 1.13 12.19 -7.36
C LEU A 343 2.11 11.29 -8.14
N LEU A 344 2.30 10.05 -7.68
CA LEU A 344 3.20 9.05 -8.29
C LEU A 344 4.66 9.55 -8.42
N ALA A 345 5.15 10.28 -7.42
CA ALA A 345 6.49 10.87 -7.43
C ALA A 345 7.62 9.86 -7.71
N GLY A 346 8.51 10.20 -8.65
CA GLY A 346 9.65 9.37 -9.04
C GLY A 346 9.30 8.09 -9.80
N MET A 347 8.04 7.90 -10.21
CA MET A 347 7.63 6.77 -11.05
C MET A 347 7.76 7.10 -12.53
N TRP A 348 7.96 6.06 -13.34
CA TRP A 348 7.99 6.17 -14.79
C TRP A 348 6.57 6.21 -15.37
N GLU A 349 6.36 7.06 -16.36
CA GLU A 349 5.11 7.17 -17.11
C GLU A 349 5.34 7.48 -18.58
N PHE A 350 4.33 7.23 -19.40
CA PHE A 350 4.33 7.69 -20.77
C PHE A 350 4.18 9.22 -20.84
N PRO A 351 4.80 9.90 -21.82
CA PRO A 351 4.58 11.32 -22.07
C PRO A 351 3.09 11.67 -22.06
N SER A 352 2.71 12.59 -21.17
CA SER A 352 1.31 12.87 -20.85
C SER A 352 1.07 14.36 -20.62
N LEU A 353 -0.14 14.82 -20.90
CA LEU A 353 -0.62 16.19 -20.72
C LEU A 353 -2.02 16.17 -20.11
N LEU A 354 -2.25 16.98 -19.06
CA LEU A 354 -3.59 17.13 -18.47
C LEU A 354 -4.53 17.80 -19.48
N GLN A 355 -5.72 17.24 -19.67
CA GLN A 355 -6.70 17.74 -20.62
C GLN A 355 -7.44 18.97 -20.06
N GLU A 356 -7.49 20.05 -20.82
CA GLU A 356 -8.33 21.21 -20.52
C GLU A 356 -9.78 20.99 -21.01
N GLU A 357 -10.77 21.36 -20.19
CA GLU A 357 -12.20 21.07 -20.45
C GLU A 357 -12.78 21.78 -21.69
N LYS A 358 -12.19 22.90 -22.13
CA LYS A 358 -12.74 23.77 -23.19
C LYS A 358 -11.97 23.76 -24.50
N SER A 359 -11.01 22.85 -24.68
CA SER A 359 -10.18 22.78 -25.89
C SER A 359 -10.74 21.79 -26.92
N SER A 360 -10.71 22.13 -28.21
CA SER A 360 -11.06 21.20 -29.28
C SER A 360 -10.05 20.05 -29.41
N GLU A 361 -10.49 18.89 -29.92
CA GLU A 361 -9.64 17.70 -30.10
C GLU A 361 -8.37 18.00 -30.93
N MET A 362 -8.50 18.85 -31.96
CA MET A 362 -7.37 19.27 -32.78
C MET A 362 -6.34 20.07 -31.98
N LYS A 363 -6.78 20.97 -31.08
CA LYS A 363 -5.89 21.74 -30.21
C LYS A 363 -5.19 20.83 -29.20
N GLN A 364 -5.92 19.85 -28.66
CA GLN A 364 -5.40 18.85 -27.73
C GLN A 364 -4.31 17.98 -28.36
N LYS A 365 -4.55 17.45 -29.57
CA LYS A 365 -3.55 16.66 -30.32
C LYS A 365 -2.30 17.48 -30.63
N LYS A 366 -2.46 18.75 -31.03
CA LYS A 366 -1.32 19.66 -31.26
C LYS A 366 -0.52 19.93 -29.98
N ALA A 367 -1.19 20.17 -28.86
CA ALA A 367 -0.53 20.37 -27.57
C ALA A 367 0.24 19.12 -27.11
N LEU A 368 -0.36 17.94 -27.28
CA LEU A 368 0.28 16.66 -26.99
C LEU A 368 1.52 16.43 -27.90
N CYS A 369 1.40 16.68 -29.22
CA CYS A 369 2.54 16.62 -30.13
C CYS A 369 3.66 17.57 -29.72
N ALA A 370 3.34 18.80 -29.30
CA ALA A 370 4.34 19.77 -28.86
C ALA A 370 5.10 19.28 -27.62
N GLU A 371 4.39 18.72 -26.63
CA GLU A 371 5.00 18.17 -25.42
C GLU A 371 5.91 16.96 -25.72
N ILE A 372 5.49 16.07 -26.61
CA ILE A 372 6.31 14.91 -27.00
C ILE A 372 7.51 15.37 -27.85
N SER A 373 7.31 16.31 -28.78
CA SER A 373 8.39 16.84 -29.63
C SER A 373 9.49 17.48 -28.79
N LYS A 374 9.10 18.22 -27.74
CA LYS A 374 10.04 18.80 -26.77
C LYS A 374 10.90 17.73 -26.09
N LYS A 375 10.33 16.56 -25.79
CA LYS A 375 11.02 15.45 -25.13
C LYS A 375 11.90 14.64 -26.09
N LEU A 376 11.45 14.47 -27.32
CA LEU A 376 12.18 13.72 -28.35
C LEU A 376 13.30 14.54 -29.00
N GLY A 377 13.19 15.87 -29.00
CA GLY A 377 14.05 16.75 -29.78
C GLY A 377 13.70 16.79 -31.27
N THR A 378 12.68 16.05 -31.72
CA THR A 378 12.20 15.97 -33.10
C THR A 378 10.75 16.41 -33.22
N ARG A 379 10.39 17.03 -34.35
CA ARG A 379 9.05 17.57 -34.58
C ARG A 379 8.08 16.46 -34.97
N LEU A 380 7.12 16.16 -34.11
CA LEU A 380 5.98 15.30 -34.44
C LEU A 380 4.80 16.12 -34.98
N THR A 381 4.15 15.59 -36.00
CA THR A 381 2.87 16.11 -36.51
C THR A 381 1.71 15.29 -35.97
N ASP A 382 0.57 15.96 -35.77
CA ASP A 382 -0.69 15.38 -35.29
C ASP A 382 -1.23 14.26 -36.18
N SER A 383 -0.93 14.29 -37.48
CA SER A 383 -1.24 13.22 -38.44
C SER A 383 -0.62 11.86 -38.10
N LEU A 384 0.45 11.82 -37.30
CA LEU A 384 1.14 10.60 -36.89
C LEU A 384 0.56 9.97 -35.61
N LEU A 385 -0.25 10.72 -34.85
CA LEU A 385 -0.88 10.22 -33.63
C LEU A 385 -2.10 9.36 -33.97
N GLN A 386 -2.01 8.07 -33.64
CA GLN A 386 -3.15 7.16 -33.72
C GLN A 386 -3.86 7.09 -32.37
N HIS A 387 -5.15 7.38 -32.34
CA HIS A 387 -5.96 7.13 -31.15
C HIS A 387 -6.09 5.62 -30.91
N VAL A 388 -5.83 5.18 -29.68
CA VAL A 388 -5.85 3.76 -29.30
C VAL A 388 -7.09 3.45 -28.47
N GLY A 389 -7.46 4.34 -27.53
CA GLY A 389 -8.63 4.17 -26.67
C GLY A 389 -8.48 4.89 -25.33
N GLU A 390 -9.31 4.53 -24.36
CA GLU A 390 -9.29 5.12 -23.01
C GLU A 390 -9.01 4.08 -21.93
N VAL A 391 -8.26 4.48 -20.89
CA VAL A 391 -7.99 3.67 -19.70
C VAL A 391 -8.44 4.42 -18.45
N VAL A 392 -9.36 3.84 -17.69
CA VAL A 392 -9.80 4.38 -16.41
C VAL A 392 -8.94 3.82 -15.26
N HIS A 393 -8.42 4.72 -14.44
CA HIS A 393 -7.68 4.43 -13.24
C HIS A 393 -8.20 5.24 -12.05
N ILE A 394 -8.59 4.53 -10.99
CA ILE A 394 -9.25 5.12 -9.82
C ILE A 394 -8.24 5.21 -8.68
N PHE A 395 -8.00 6.43 -8.22
CA PHE A 395 -7.38 6.74 -6.94
C PHE A 395 -8.46 7.11 -5.92
N SER A 396 -8.11 7.06 -4.64
CA SER A 396 -9.04 7.36 -3.54
C SER A 396 -9.65 8.77 -3.59
N HIS A 397 -9.00 9.72 -4.26
CA HIS A 397 -9.42 11.13 -4.35
C HIS A 397 -9.46 11.68 -5.78
N ILE A 398 -9.08 10.87 -6.78
CA ILE A 398 -9.04 11.24 -8.20
C ILE A 398 -9.52 10.04 -9.02
N HIS A 399 -10.51 10.26 -9.89
CA HIS A 399 -10.88 9.34 -10.95
C HIS A 399 -10.21 9.82 -12.23
N GLN A 400 -9.16 9.13 -12.66
CA GLN A 400 -8.34 9.52 -13.80
C GLN A 400 -8.68 8.69 -15.04
N THR A 401 -8.93 9.35 -16.16
CA THR A 401 -9.08 8.72 -17.47
C THR A 401 -7.90 9.09 -18.35
N TYR A 402 -7.12 8.11 -18.77
CA TYR A 402 -6.06 8.27 -19.76
C TYR A 402 -6.62 8.11 -21.16
N VAL A 403 -6.51 9.13 -22.00
CA VAL A 403 -6.85 9.09 -23.42
C VAL A 403 -5.57 8.74 -24.18
N VAL A 404 -5.48 7.49 -24.62
CA VAL A 404 -4.24 6.87 -25.13
C VAL A 404 -4.14 7.11 -26.63
N HIS A 405 -3.02 7.70 -27.03
CA HIS A 405 -2.56 7.76 -28.41
C HIS A 405 -1.27 6.97 -28.56
N SER A 406 -0.93 6.60 -29.78
CA SER A 406 0.34 5.95 -30.10
C SER A 406 0.97 6.56 -31.35
N VAL A 407 2.29 6.52 -31.41
CA VAL A 407 3.07 6.91 -32.57
C VAL A 407 4.27 5.96 -32.70
N ARG A 408 4.53 5.47 -33.91
CA ARG A 408 5.72 4.68 -34.21
C ARG A 408 6.68 5.54 -35.04
N LEU A 409 7.90 5.70 -34.55
CA LEU A 409 8.96 6.44 -35.23
C LEU A 409 9.56 5.58 -36.36
N LYS A 410 9.98 6.22 -37.46
CA LYS A 410 10.76 5.58 -38.53
C LYS A 410 12.25 5.79 -38.22
N ASP A 411 13.09 4.79 -38.49
CA ASP A 411 14.47 4.66 -38.00
C ASP A 411 15.33 5.93 -38.05
N GLY A 412 16.12 6.16 -36.99
CA GLY A 412 17.23 7.12 -36.96
C GLY A 412 17.02 8.39 -36.11
N ASP A 413 15.80 8.76 -35.80
CA ASP A 413 15.50 10.04 -35.13
C ASP A 413 15.16 9.85 -33.65
N SER A 414 16.15 9.66 -32.78
CA SER A 414 16.11 10.07 -31.35
C SER A 414 17.32 9.57 -30.55
N GLN A 415 18.41 10.33 -30.56
CA GLN A 415 19.32 10.37 -29.41
C GLN A 415 18.72 11.26 -28.33
N THR A 416 17.80 10.72 -27.53
CA THR A 416 17.29 11.44 -26.35
C THR A 416 17.38 10.55 -25.12
N GLN A 417 18.61 10.39 -24.62
CA GLN A 417 18.82 10.28 -23.19
C GLN A 417 18.88 11.70 -22.64
N THR A 418 17.76 12.15 -22.07
CA THR A 418 17.78 13.31 -21.17
C THR A 418 17.67 12.80 -19.75
N GLU A 419 18.11 13.55 -18.75
CA GLU A 419 18.12 13.10 -17.34
C GLU A 419 16.77 12.52 -16.85
N ASN A 420 15.63 12.88 -17.48
CA ASN A 420 14.29 12.46 -17.07
C ASN A 420 13.50 11.70 -18.14
N ALA A 421 14.13 11.23 -19.22
CA ALA A 421 13.48 10.42 -20.26
C ALA A 421 14.37 9.27 -20.72
N GLN A 422 13.78 8.09 -20.87
CA GLN A 422 14.49 6.87 -21.22
C GLN A 422 13.66 5.98 -22.13
N TRP A 423 14.34 5.28 -23.02
CA TRP A 423 13.77 4.20 -23.81
C TRP A 423 13.87 2.88 -23.05
N LEU A 424 12.74 2.20 -22.91
CA LEU A 424 12.68 0.90 -22.25
C LEU A 424 12.07 -0.14 -23.19
N SER A 425 12.70 -1.29 -23.29
CA SER A 425 12.10 -2.47 -23.92
C SER A 425 10.85 -2.90 -23.15
N LYS A 426 10.01 -3.73 -23.79
CA LYS A 426 8.81 -4.28 -23.15
C LYS A 426 9.15 -5.06 -21.87
N SER A 427 10.24 -5.82 -21.87
CA SER A 427 10.72 -6.59 -20.72
C SER A 427 11.20 -5.67 -19.59
N ALA A 428 11.98 -4.64 -19.90
CA ALA A 428 12.44 -3.65 -18.92
C ALA A 428 11.27 -2.88 -18.30
N LEU A 429 10.26 -2.53 -19.10
CA LEU A 429 9.05 -1.83 -18.64
C LEU A 429 8.24 -2.63 -17.60
N GLN A 430 8.25 -3.97 -17.68
CA GLN A 430 7.57 -4.81 -16.70
C GLN A 430 8.24 -4.77 -15.32
N GLY A 431 9.57 -4.60 -15.29
CA GLY A 431 10.37 -4.45 -14.07
C GLY A 431 10.45 -3.01 -13.54
N ALA A 432 10.15 -2.02 -14.39
CA ALA A 432 10.21 -0.61 -14.02
C ALA A 432 9.16 -0.21 -12.98
N ALA A 433 9.46 0.83 -12.21
CA ALA A 433 8.57 1.45 -11.25
C ALA A 433 7.43 2.24 -11.93
N VAL A 434 6.47 1.54 -12.52
CA VAL A 434 5.31 2.11 -13.22
C VAL A 434 4.00 1.89 -12.46
N SER A 435 3.06 2.82 -12.61
CA SER A 435 1.75 2.72 -11.97
C SER A 435 0.91 1.59 -12.58
N THR A 436 -0.12 1.13 -11.86
CA THR A 436 -1.09 0.18 -12.43
C THR A 436 -1.87 0.78 -13.60
N GLY A 437 -2.03 2.11 -13.65
CA GLY A 437 -2.54 2.84 -14.83
C GLY A 437 -1.66 2.63 -16.06
N VAL A 438 -0.34 2.82 -15.95
CA VAL A 438 0.61 2.59 -17.06
C VAL A 438 0.59 1.13 -17.51
N LYS A 439 0.55 0.17 -16.57
CA LYS A 439 0.43 -1.27 -16.91
C LYS A 439 -0.84 -1.57 -17.73
N LYS A 440 -1.96 -0.91 -17.43
CA LYS A 440 -3.20 -1.03 -18.22
C LYS A 440 -3.05 -0.41 -19.61
N ILE A 441 -2.35 0.71 -19.75
CA ILE A 441 -2.08 1.35 -21.04
C ILE A 441 -1.27 0.42 -21.94
N VAL A 442 -0.20 -0.20 -21.43
CA VAL A 442 0.59 -1.20 -22.18
C VAL A 442 -0.29 -2.34 -22.66
N LYS A 443 -1.13 -2.89 -21.78
CA LYS A 443 -2.06 -3.97 -22.12
C LYS A 443 -3.07 -3.57 -23.21
N LEU A 444 -3.56 -2.32 -23.18
CA LEU A 444 -4.44 -1.78 -24.21
C LEU A 444 -3.71 -1.71 -25.56
N CYS A 445 -2.50 -1.15 -25.59
CA CYS A 445 -1.70 -1.06 -26.81
C CYS A 445 -1.39 -2.45 -27.39
N ASP A 446 -1.04 -3.42 -26.57
CA ASP A 446 -0.79 -4.81 -27.00
C ASP A 446 -2.01 -5.43 -27.71
N SER A 447 -3.22 -5.17 -27.20
CA SER A 447 -4.45 -5.72 -27.79
C SER A 447 -4.76 -5.16 -29.17
N VAL A 448 -4.41 -3.90 -29.43
CA VAL A 448 -4.64 -3.23 -30.72
C VAL A 448 -3.58 -3.60 -31.76
N HIS A 449 -2.32 -3.79 -31.34
CA HIS A 449 -1.25 -4.20 -32.25
C HIS A 449 -1.37 -5.69 -32.62
N GLY A 450 -1.74 -6.56 -31.68
CA GLY A 450 -1.99 -7.98 -31.98
C GLY A 450 -3.10 -8.23 -33.00
N GLN A 451 -4.15 -7.39 -33.01
CA GLN A 451 -5.21 -7.46 -34.02
C GLN A 451 -4.77 -7.01 -35.42
N LYS A 452 -3.83 -6.06 -35.52
CA LYS A 452 -3.26 -5.62 -36.81
C LYS A 452 -2.35 -6.68 -37.43
N ASP A 453 -1.55 -7.38 -36.65
CA ASP A 453 -0.68 -8.45 -37.17
C ASP A 453 -1.47 -9.68 -37.67
N GLU A 454 -2.61 -10.01 -37.04
CA GLU A 454 -3.50 -11.09 -37.51
C GLU A 454 -4.23 -10.73 -38.80
N THR A 455 -4.71 -9.48 -38.95
CA THR A 455 -5.37 -9.02 -40.18
C THR A 455 -4.41 -8.87 -41.37
N THR A 456 -3.16 -8.49 -41.12
CA THR A 456 -2.13 -8.38 -42.18
C THR A 456 -1.66 -9.76 -42.66
N LYS A 457 -1.56 -10.76 -41.76
CA LYS A 457 -1.27 -12.15 -42.14
C LYS A 457 -2.41 -12.81 -42.92
N ALA A 458 -3.68 -12.49 -42.61
CA ALA A 458 -4.83 -13.00 -43.35
C ALA A 458 -4.85 -12.51 -44.81
N SER A 459 -4.58 -11.22 -45.04
CA SER A 459 -4.50 -10.61 -46.39
C SER A 459 -3.34 -11.18 -47.23
N THR A 460 -2.19 -11.42 -46.61
CA THR A 460 -1.01 -11.98 -47.32
C THR A 460 -1.23 -13.46 -47.67
N SER A 461 -1.96 -14.21 -46.84
CA SER A 461 -2.30 -15.61 -47.09
C SER A 461 -3.31 -15.77 -48.23
N GLU A 462 -4.30 -14.89 -48.37
CA GLU A 462 -5.24 -14.91 -49.51
C GLU A 462 -4.56 -14.57 -50.84
N TYR A 463 -3.59 -13.64 -50.84
CA TYR A 463 -2.84 -13.28 -52.04
C TYR A 463 -1.89 -14.40 -52.52
N LEU A 464 -1.28 -15.14 -51.58
CA LEU A 464 -0.44 -16.31 -51.88
C LEU A 464 -1.28 -17.52 -52.32
N PHE A 465 -2.47 -17.71 -51.75
CA PHE A 465 -3.39 -18.78 -52.19
C PHE A 465 -3.91 -18.53 -53.61
N LEU A 466 -4.26 -17.28 -53.95
CA LEU A 466 -4.78 -16.94 -55.29
C LEU A 466 -3.70 -17.04 -56.37
N LYS A 467 -2.44 -16.66 -56.07
CA LYS A 467 -1.31 -16.87 -56.99
C LYS A 467 -1.01 -18.35 -57.21
N MET A 468 -1.03 -19.18 -56.16
CA MET A 468 -0.75 -20.61 -56.27
C MET A 468 -1.87 -21.36 -57.01
N TYR A 469 -3.14 -20.96 -56.85
CA TYR A 469 -4.28 -21.55 -57.54
C TYR A 469 -4.33 -21.21 -59.04
N LEU A 470 -3.81 -20.05 -59.44
CA LEU A 470 -3.71 -19.64 -60.85
C LEU A 470 -2.52 -20.28 -61.58
N THR A 471 -1.42 -20.58 -60.89
CA THR A 471 -0.26 -21.27 -61.50
C THR A 471 -0.50 -22.78 -61.69
N LEU A 472 -1.27 -23.42 -60.79
CA LEU A 472 -1.57 -24.86 -60.87
C LEU A 472 -2.66 -25.26 -61.88
N LYS A 473 -3.44 -24.31 -62.43
CA LYS A 473 -4.46 -24.62 -63.46
C LYS A 473 -3.91 -24.63 -64.89
N MET A 474 -2.65 -24.26 -65.12
CA MET A 474 -2.06 -24.20 -66.46
C MET A 474 -1.11 -25.35 -66.79
N THR A 475 -0.94 -26.34 -65.90
CA THR A 475 -0.06 -27.49 -66.17
C THR A 475 -0.72 -28.82 -65.79
N VAL A 476 -1.10 -29.52 -66.87
CA VAL A 476 -1.19 -30.99 -67.02
C VAL A 476 -2.59 -31.63 -66.85
N PRO A 477 -2.95 -32.57 -67.75
CA PRO A 477 -4.29 -33.12 -67.94
C PRO A 477 -4.57 -34.36 -67.08
N THR A 478 -5.86 -34.69 -67.05
CA THR A 478 -6.50 -35.98 -66.73
C THR A 478 -5.56 -37.20 -66.61
N ALA A 479 -5.59 -37.85 -65.44
CA ALA A 479 -6.06 -39.24 -65.27
C ALA A 479 -5.59 -39.83 -63.93
N ASP A 480 -6.39 -40.77 -63.47
CA ASP A 480 -6.30 -41.57 -62.25
C ASP A 480 -4.90 -42.05 -61.86
N SER A 481 -4.57 -41.90 -60.58
CA SER A 481 -4.12 -42.99 -59.67
C SER A 481 -3.25 -42.42 -58.54
N ALA A 482 -3.54 -42.89 -57.33
CA ALA A 482 -2.86 -42.52 -56.11
C ALA A 482 -1.36 -42.87 -56.14
N CYS A 483 -0.51 -41.91 -55.79
CA CYS A 483 0.82 -42.19 -55.26
C CYS A 483 1.14 -41.25 -54.09
N ILE A 484 1.39 -41.87 -52.94
CA ILE A 484 1.80 -41.26 -51.68
C ILE A 484 3.23 -40.75 -51.84
N ILE A 485 3.46 -39.45 -51.66
CA ILE A 485 4.78 -38.91 -51.34
C ILE A 485 4.67 -38.14 -50.02
N HIS A 486 5.38 -38.68 -49.04
CA HIS A 486 5.55 -38.12 -47.70
C HIS A 486 6.52 -36.93 -47.78
N VAL A 487 6.09 -35.75 -47.35
CA VAL A 487 7.00 -34.69 -46.90
C VAL A 487 6.52 -34.16 -45.56
N CYS A 488 7.38 -34.31 -44.55
CA CYS A 488 7.24 -33.84 -43.18
C CYS A 488 7.06 -32.31 -43.10
N CYS A 489 6.06 -31.85 -42.34
CA CYS A 489 6.14 -30.57 -41.66
C CYS A 489 5.37 -30.60 -40.33
N SER A 490 6.04 -30.13 -39.28
CA SER A 490 5.66 -30.16 -37.86
C SER A 490 4.45 -29.27 -37.52
N ARG A 491 3.45 -29.84 -36.83
CA ARG A 491 2.24 -29.15 -36.35
C ARG A 491 2.32 -28.82 -34.86
N SER A 492 2.57 -27.55 -34.54
CA SER A 492 2.11 -26.91 -33.31
C SER A 492 1.23 -25.72 -33.70
N GLY A 493 -0.08 -25.93 -33.75
CA GLY A 493 -1.08 -24.89 -34.02
C GLY A 493 -2.23 -25.40 -34.87
N TRP A 494 -3.30 -25.85 -34.23
CA TRP A 494 -4.71 -25.83 -34.68
C TRP A 494 -5.55 -26.66 -33.71
N LYS A 495 -5.79 -26.14 -32.50
CA LYS A 495 -6.69 -26.80 -31.54
C LYS A 495 -7.50 -25.90 -30.62
N LYS A 496 -7.64 -24.59 -30.89
CA LYS A 496 -8.54 -23.73 -30.11
C LYS A 496 -9.42 -22.76 -30.91
N THR A 497 -9.47 -22.89 -32.23
CA THR A 497 -10.38 -22.11 -33.10
C THR A 497 -11.63 -22.90 -33.52
N LYS A 498 -11.73 -24.19 -33.17
CA LYS A 498 -12.86 -25.05 -33.54
C LYS A 498 -14.04 -24.99 -32.55
N ASP A 499 -13.81 -24.53 -31.32
CA ASP A 499 -14.83 -24.54 -30.26
C ASP A 499 -15.61 -23.21 -30.15
N ARG A 500 -15.22 -22.16 -30.88
CA ARG A 500 -15.93 -20.86 -30.86
C ARG A 500 -16.87 -20.64 -32.05
N TRP A 501 -16.76 -21.44 -33.11
CA TRP A 501 -17.62 -21.32 -34.31
C TRP A 501 -18.81 -22.30 -34.32
N ARG A 502 -18.96 -23.14 -33.29
CA ARG A 502 -20.03 -24.15 -33.22
C ARG A 502 -21.20 -23.77 -32.30
N GLN A 503 -21.21 -22.56 -31.75
CA GLN A 503 -22.21 -22.15 -30.76
C GLN A 503 -22.97 -20.85 -31.11
N GLU A 504 -22.68 -20.23 -32.26
CA GLU A 504 -23.40 -19.06 -32.80
C GLU A 504 -24.09 -19.35 -34.15
N SER A 505 -24.43 -20.62 -34.43
CA SER A 505 -25.27 -20.98 -35.60
C SER A 505 -26.39 -21.96 -35.24
N SER A 506 -26.87 -21.90 -34.00
CA SER A 506 -28.08 -22.60 -33.56
C SER A 506 -29.19 -21.67 -33.05
N ASP A 507 -29.08 -20.35 -33.26
CA ASP A 507 -30.16 -19.38 -33.01
C ASP A 507 -30.34 -18.44 -34.22
N LEU A 508 -30.59 -19.09 -35.37
CA LEU A 508 -31.43 -18.56 -36.46
C LEU A 508 -32.65 -19.47 -36.55
#